data_AF-A0A540K4P9-F1
#
_entry.id   AF-A0A540K4P9-F1
#
_cell.length_a   1.000
_cell.length_b   1.000
_cell.length_c   1.000
_cell.angle_alpha   90.00
_cell.angle_beta   90.00
_cell.angle_gamma   90.00
#
_symmetry.space_group_name_H-M   'P 1'
#
loop_
_entity.id
_entity.type
_entity.pdbx_description
1 polymer ?
#
loop_
_entity_poly.entity_id
_entity_poly.type
_entity_poly.pdbx_seq_one_letter_code
_entity_poly.pdbx_strand_id
1 'polypeptide(L)'
;MKTRDGKGMSDTYCVAKYGHKWVRTRTINNSLSPKYNEQYTWEVYDPATVLTVGVFDNSQIGNINGSSRDLKIGKVRIRISTLETGRVYTHNYPLLVLHPSGVKKMGELHLAIRFTCTSFVNMMFKYSKPLLPKMHYARPLTMMQQDMLRHQAVNIVAARLSRAEPPLRKEVVEYMSDADSHLWSMRRSKANFFRLMSVFSGLFAVAKWFGDVCAWKNPITTVLVHVLFVMLVCFPELILPTVFLYMFLIGIWNWRYRPRYPPHMNTRISYADAVHPDELDEEFDTFPTTRSSDIVRMRYDRLRSVAGRIQTVVGDVATQGERLQALLNWRDPRATTLYITFCLVASIVLYVTPFQVLVLLGGVYLMRHPRFRGKMPSAPVNFFRRLPARTDSML
;
A
#
# COMPACT_ATOMS: atom_id res chain seq x y z
N MET A 1 -13.42 -23.46 16.38
CA MET A 1 -14.64 -23.48 17.22
C MET A 1 -14.57 -24.70 18.08
N LYS A 2 -14.74 -24.53 19.40
CA LYS A 2 -14.81 -25.64 20.34
C LYS A 2 -16.23 -26.22 20.25
N THR A 3 -16.38 -27.54 20.32
CA THR A 3 -17.68 -28.20 20.45
C THR A 3 -17.82 -28.70 21.87
N ARG A 4 -18.88 -28.27 22.56
CA ARG A 4 -19.29 -28.83 23.86
C ARG A 4 -20.76 -29.22 23.73
N ASP A 5 -21.10 -30.46 24.06
CA ASP A 5 -22.47 -31.00 24.00
C ASP A 5 -23.13 -30.84 22.60
N GLY A 6 -22.35 -31.05 21.52
CA GLY A 6 -22.84 -30.95 20.14
C GLY A 6 -23.15 -29.51 19.65
N LYS A 7 -22.98 -28.49 20.51
CA LYS A 7 -23.13 -27.07 20.15
C LYS A 7 -21.76 -26.42 19.99
N GLY A 8 -21.59 -25.65 18.91
CA GLY A 8 -20.40 -24.82 18.72
C GLY A 8 -20.36 -23.70 19.76
N MET A 9 -19.28 -23.63 20.54
CA MET A 9 -19.01 -22.55 21.49
C MET A 9 -17.68 -21.87 21.15
N SER A 10 -17.63 -20.57 21.40
CA SER A 10 -16.43 -19.75 21.24
C SER A 10 -16.34 -18.74 22.38
N ASP A 11 -15.14 -18.57 22.91
CA ASP A 11 -14.84 -17.66 24.00
C ASP A 11 -14.09 -16.46 23.43
N THR A 12 -14.80 -15.46 22.96
CA THR A 12 -14.19 -14.48 22.05
C THR A 12 -13.80 -13.19 22.74
N TYR A 13 -12.74 -12.55 22.26
CA TYR A 13 -12.34 -11.19 22.66
C TYR A 13 -11.80 -10.41 21.46
N CYS A 14 -11.89 -9.09 21.55
CA CYS A 14 -11.36 -8.16 20.57
C CYS A 14 -10.07 -7.52 21.09
N VAL A 15 -9.15 -7.26 20.17
CA VAL A 15 -7.94 -6.47 20.41
C VAL A 15 -7.91 -5.32 19.43
N ALA A 16 -7.80 -4.09 19.94
CA ALA A 16 -7.64 -2.90 19.13
C ALA A 16 -6.24 -2.31 19.31
N LYS A 17 -5.61 -1.98 18.20
CA LYS A 17 -4.27 -1.40 18.13
C LYS A 17 -4.31 -0.10 17.34
N TYR A 18 -3.82 0.96 17.96
CA TYR A 18 -3.64 2.27 17.35
C TYR A 18 -2.23 2.80 17.62
N GLY A 19 -1.35 2.73 16.61
CA GLY A 19 0.07 3.07 16.79
C GLY A 19 0.72 2.19 17.86
N HIS A 20 1.12 2.81 18.98
CA HIS A 20 1.69 2.13 20.15
C HIS A 20 0.64 1.78 21.23
N LYS A 21 -0.61 2.22 21.08
CA LYS A 21 -1.70 1.98 22.05
C LYS A 21 -2.37 0.65 21.75
N TRP A 22 -2.58 -0.15 22.78
CA TRP A 22 -3.23 -1.47 22.72
C TRP A 22 -4.36 -1.52 23.73
N VAL A 23 -5.46 -2.14 23.32
CA VAL A 23 -6.63 -2.39 24.16
C VAL A 23 -7.13 -3.79 23.88
N ARG A 24 -7.52 -4.51 24.94
CA ARG A 24 -8.18 -5.80 24.88
C ARG A 24 -9.53 -5.69 25.56
N THR A 25 -10.59 -6.18 24.93
CA THR A 25 -11.93 -6.24 25.53
C THR A 25 -12.04 -7.40 26.51
N ARG A 26 -13.10 -7.41 27.32
CA ARG A 26 -13.46 -8.60 28.09
C ARG A 26 -13.72 -9.80 27.16
N THR A 27 -13.47 -11.00 27.69
CA THR A 27 -13.82 -12.24 26.97
C THR A 27 -15.30 -12.54 27.17
N ILE A 28 -16.03 -12.77 26.08
CA ILE A 28 -17.41 -13.22 26.11
C ILE A 28 -17.41 -14.72 25.88
N ASN A 29 -17.78 -15.47 26.92
CA ASN A 29 -17.71 -16.92 26.92
C ASN A 29 -18.96 -17.53 26.27
N ASN A 30 -18.80 -18.71 25.66
CA ASN A 30 -19.90 -19.55 25.19
C ASN A 30 -20.91 -18.84 24.27
N SER A 31 -20.45 -17.92 23.41
CA SER A 31 -21.33 -17.18 22.50
C SER A 31 -20.76 -17.09 21.10
N LEU A 32 -21.57 -17.48 20.10
CA LEU A 32 -21.29 -17.31 18.67
C LEU A 32 -21.65 -15.91 18.15
N SER A 33 -22.39 -15.13 18.94
CA SER A 33 -22.78 -13.75 18.65
C SER A 33 -22.38 -12.82 19.81
N PRO A 34 -21.07 -12.73 20.11
CA PRO A 34 -20.56 -11.99 21.25
C PRO A 34 -20.88 -10.50 21.15
N LYS A 35 -21.45 -9.94 22.22
CA LYS A 35 -21.71 -8.49 22.35
C LYS A 35 -20.77 -7.89 23.38
N TYR A 36 -19.71 -7.25 22.90
CA TYR A 36 -18.72 -6.61 23.78
C TYR A 36 -19.28 -5.34 24.42
N ASN A 37 -19.87 -4.45 23.59
CA ASN A 37 -20.41 -3.14 23.98
C ASN A 37 -19.42 -2.25 24.73
N GLU A 38 -18.16 -2.26 24.31
CA GLU A 38 -17.10 -1.43 24.87
C GLU A 38 -16.72 -0.30 23.91
N GLN A 39 -16.46 0.89 24.46
CA GLN A 39 -16.08 2.08 23.70
C GLN A 39 -14.73 2.61 24.17
N TYR A 40 -13.87 2.96 23.21
CA TYR A 40 -12.54 3.47 23.46
C TYR A 40 -12.29 4.75 22.66
N THR A 41 -11.58 5.69 23.28
CA THR A 41 -11.21 6.97 22.66
C THR A 41 -9.70 7.15 22.74
N TRP A 42 -9.08 7.49 21.61
CA TRP A 42 -7.66 7.82 21.54
C TRP A 42 -7.44 9.15 20.85
N GLU A 43 -6.46 9.90 21.36
CA GLU A 43 -5.92 11.04 20.64
C GLU A 43 -5.22 10.61 19.36
N VAL A 44 -5.62 11.21 18.24
CA VAL A 44 -5.08 10.94 16.90
C VAL A 44 -3.87 11.84 16.66
N TYR A 45 -2.68 11.25 16.59
CA TYR A 45 -1.44 12.01 16.40
C TYR A 45 -1.16 12.33 14.92
N ASP A 46 -1.50 11.40 14.01
CA ASP A 46 -1.35 11.51 12.56
C ASP A 46 -2.53 10.80 11.84
N PRO A 47 -3.28 11.47 10.94
CA PRO A 47 -4.37 10.85 10.18
C PRO A 47 -3.94 9.68 9.29
N ALA A 48 -2.66 9.59 8.89
CA ALA A 48 -2.14 8.49 8.09
C ALA A 48 -1.91 7.19 8.87
N THR A 49 -2.27 7.14 10.15
CA THR A 49 -2.19 5.93 10.96
C THR A 49 -3.38 4.99 10.72
N VAL A 50 -3.15 3.70 10.93
CA VAL A 50 -4.15 2.64 10.72
C VAL A 50 -4.60 2.11 12.07
N LEU A 51 -5.91 2.13 12.31
CA LEU A 51 -6.55 1.39 13.39
C LEU A 51 -6.71 -0.07 12.96
N THR A 52 -6.15 -0.99 13.73
CA THR A 52 -6.33 -2.43 13.51
C THR A 52 -7.18 -2.99 14.64
N VAL A 53 -8.25 -3.71 14.30
CA VAL A 53 -9.10 -4.42 15.26
C VAL A 53 -9.13 -5.89 14.90
N GLY A 54 -8.65 -6.76 15.78
CA GLY A 54 -8.62 -8.21 15.61
C GLY A 54 -9.58 -8.90 16.57
N VAL A 55 -10.13 -10.04 16.16
CA VAL A 55 -10.97 -10.90 16.99
C VAL A 55 -10.30 -12.26 17.14
N PHE A 56 -10.32 -12.79 18.36
CA PHE A 56 -9.63 -14.02 18.73
C PHE A 56 -10.53 -14.89 19.60
N ASP A 57 -10.37 -16.21 19.48
CA ASP A 57 -10.95 -17.20 20.40
C ASP A 57 -9.95 -17.46 21.53
N ASN A 58 -10.36 -17.17 22.75
CA ASN A 58 -9.61 -17.35 23.98
C ASN A 58 -9.56 -18.83 24.32
N SER A 59 -8.40 -19.42 24.14
CA SER A 59 -8.18 -20.82 24.49
C SER A 59 -7.68 -21.00 25.93
N GLN A 60 -7.48 -19.90 26.66
CA GLN A 60 -7.02 -19.91 28.06
C GLN A 60 -8.14 -20.30 29.02
N ILE A 61 -9.40 -20.05 28.64
CA ILE A 61 -10.57 -20.35 29.44
C ILE A 61 -10.99 -21.79 29.13
N GLY A 62 -10.82 -22.69 30.10
CA GLY A 62 -11.35 -24.06 30.07
C GLY A 62 -10.38 -25.18 29.67
N ASN A 63 -9.09 -24.92 29.46
CA ASN A 63 -8.11 -25.97 29.14
C ASN A 63 -7.06 -26.14 30.26
N ILE A 64 -7.05 -27.31 30.89
CA ILE A 64 -6.11 -27.71 31.95
C ILE A 64 -4.71 -28.02 31.38
N ASN A 65 -4.61 -28.32 30.07
CA ASN A 65 -3.35 -28.57 29.39
C ASN A 65 -2.87 -27.30 28.69
N GLY A 66 -1.95 -26.56 29.34
CA GLY A 66 -1.49 -25.21 29.02
C GLY A 66 -0.79 -24.94 27.68
N SER A 67 -1.26 -25.51 26.56
CA SER A 67 -0.59 -25.44 25.25
C SER A 67 -1.51 -25.03 24.08
N SER A 68 -2.73 -24.54 24.29
CA SER A 68 -3.53 -24.02 23.15
C SER A 68 -3.20 -22.56 22.90
N ARG A 69 -2.77 -22.23 21.67
CA ARG A 69 -2.62 -20.84 21.18
C ARG A 69 -4.00 -20.25 20.92
N ASP A 70 -4.16 -18.95 21.13
CA ASP A 70 -5.42 -18.27 20.82
C ASP A 70 -5.70 -18.34 19.31
N LEU A 71 -6.92 -18.75 18.96
CA LEU A 71 -7.30 -18.93 17.55
C LEU A 71 -7.61 -17.57 16.93
N LYS A 72 -6.98 -17.31 15.78
CA LYS A 72 -7.17 -16.08 15.00
C LYS A 72 -8.48 -16.19 14.21
N ILE A 73 -9.46 -15.32 14.50
CA ILE A 73 -10.74 -15.26 13.76
C ILE A 73 -10.65 -14.27 12.60
N GLY A 74 -9.93 -13.16 12.79
CA GLY A 74 -9.64 -12.20 11.72
C GLY A 74 -9.26 -10.83 12.24
N LYS A 75 -8.85 -9.94 11.34
CA LYS A 75 -8.57 -8.54 11.66
C LYS A 75 -9.10 -7.59 10.58
N VAL A 76 -9.49 -6.41 11.03
CA VAL A 76 -9.98 -5.30 10.22
C VAL A 76 -8.99 -4.15 10.34
N ARG A 77 -8.70 -3.50 9.22
CA ARG A 77 -7.77 -2.37 9.13
C ARG A 77 -8.47 -1.16 8.56
N ILE A 78 -8.47 -0.07 9.31
CA ILE A 78 -9.15 1.16 8.93
C ILE A 78 -8.14 2.29 9.06
N ARG A 79 -7.75 2.87 7.92
CA ARG A 79 -6.89 4.04 7.89
C ARG A 79 -7.72 5.27 8.26
N ILE A 80 -7.26 6.05 9.25
CA ILE A 80 -8.03 7.18 9.77
C ILE A 80 -8.29 8.24 8.69
N SER A 81 -7.33 8.48 7.80
CA SER A 81 -7.47 9.42 6.68
C SER A 81 -8.58 9.09 5.68
N THR A 82 -9.19 7.91 5.76
CA THR A 82 -10.34 7.52 4.91
C THR A 82 -11.69 7.83 5.55
N LEU A 83 -11.71 8.24 6.82
CA LEU A 83 -12.92 8.56 7.57
C LEU A 83 -13.26 10.05 7.43
N GLU A 84 -14.54 10.35 7.22
CA GLU A 84 -15.04 11.72 7.27
C GLU A 84 -15.08 12.23 8.73
N THR A 85 -14.76 13.51 8.92
CA THR A 85 -14.75 14.13 10.25
C THR A 85 -16.19 14.31 10.76
N GLY A 86 -16.44 13.93 12.02
CA GLY A 86 -17.75 14.05 12.67
C GLY A 86 -18.75 12.94 12.32
N ARG A 87 -18.50 12.17 11.26
CA ARG A 87 -19.38 11.09 10.82
C ARG A 87 -19.16 9.82 11.65
N VAL A 88 -20.26 9.17 12.03
CA VAL A 88 -20.24 7.83 12.61
C VAL A 88 -20.39 6.80 11.50
N TYR A 89 -19.45 5.86 11.43
CA TYR A 89 -19.52 4.70 10.55
C TYR A 89 -19.89 3.49 11.38
N THR A 90 -21.09 2.93 11.14
CA THR A 90 -21.57 1.68 11.74
C THR A 90 -21.73 0.63 10.65
N HIS A 91 -20.78 -0.28 10.54
CA HIS A 91 -20.77 -1.30 9.49
C HIS A 91 -20.35 -2.67 10.00
N ASN A 92 -20.79 -3.70 9.29
CA ASN A 92 -20.31 -5.07 9.47
C ASN A 92 -19.07 -5.26 8.59
N TYR A 93 -17.94 -5.56 9.22
CA TYR A 93 -16.70 -5.86 8.54
C TYR A 93 -16.48 -7.37 8.49
N PRO A 94 -16.28 -7.98 7.31
CA PRO A 94 -16.02 -9.41 7.24
C PRO A 94 -14.67 -9.74 7.87
N LEU A 95 -14.66 -10.72 8.78
CA LEU A 95 -13.45 -11.26 9.37
C LEU A 95 -12.92 -12.38 8.48
N LEU A 96 -11.86 -12.04 7.75
CA LEU A 96 -11.18 -12.94 6.82
C LEU A 96 -9.89 -13.44 7.45
N VAL A 97 -9.70 -14.76 7.42
CA VAL A 97 -8.44 -15.39 7.81
C VAL A 97 -7.98 -16.29 6.69
N LEU A 98 -6.68 -16.23 6.47
CA LEU A 98 -5.98 -17.14 5.58
C LEU A 98 -5.70 -18.44 6.34
N HIS A 99 -6.16 -19.57 5.80
CA HIS A 99 -5.93 -20.91 6.33
C HIS A 99 -5.24 -21.77 5.24
N PRO A 100 -4.49 -22.84 5.54
CA PRO A 100 -3.92 -23.74 4.53
C PRO A 100 -4.89 -24.24 3.43
N SER A 101 -6.21 -24.21 3.68
CA SER A 101 -7.24 -24.63 2.72
C SER A 101 -7.89 -23.50 1.93
N GLY A 102 -7.47 -22.26 2.13
CA GLY A 102 -7.98 -21.08 1.43
C GLY A 102 -8.29 -19.93 2.38
N VAL A 103 -8.76 -18.82 1.81
CA VAL A 103 -9.38 -17.76 2.61
C VAL A 103 -10.73 -18.25 3.10
N LYS A 104 -10.96 -18.15 4.41
CA LYS A 104 -12.26 -18.43 5.01
C LYS A 104 -12.79 -17.18 5.70
N LYS A 105 -14.07 -16.91 5.48
CA LYS A 105 -14.84 -15.92 6.26
C LYS A 105 -15.25 -16.57 7.57
N MET A 106 -14.62 -16.15 8.67
CA MET A 106 -14.83 -16.72 10.00
C MET A 106 -15.98 -16.03 10.76
N GLY A 107 -16.41 -14.85 10.30
CA GLY A 107 -17.50 -14.11 10.91
C GLY A 107 -17.59 -12.68 10.38
N GLU A 108 -18.36 -11.85 11.08
CA GLU A 108 -18.46 -10.41 10.84
C GLU A 108 -18.27 -9.66 12.15
N LEU A 109 -17.52 -8.56 12.11
CA LEU A 109 -17.35 -7.64 13.22
C LEU A 109 -18.20 -6.39 12.98
N HIS A 110 -19.24 -6.21 13.80
CA HIS A 110 -19.98 -4.96 13.82
C HIS A 110 -19.19 -3.91 14.62
N LEU A 111 -18.79 -2.83 13.94
CA LEU A 111 -17.91 -1.82 14.51
C LEU A 111 -18.45 -0.42 14.22
N ALA A 112 -18.52 0.40 15.28
CA ALA A 112 -18.86 1.81 15.22
C ALA A 112 -17.59 2.66 15.39
N ILE A 113 -17.25 3.49 14.40
CA ILE A 113 -16.09 4.39 14.47
C ILE A 113 -16.52 5.81 14.15
N ARG A 114 -16.04 6.76 14.97
CA ARG A 114 -16.17 8.20 14.72
C ARG A 114 -14.79 8.83 14.79
N PHE A 115 -14.41 9.57 13.74
CA PHE A 115 -13.23 10.42 13.76
C PHE A 115 -13.66 11.86 14.04
N THR A 116 -13.04 12.53 15.00
CA THR A 116 -13.29 13.94 15.32
C THR A 116 -11.99 14.72 15.26
N CYS A 117 -12.09 15.98 14.85
CA CYS A 117 -10.96 16.89 14.75
C CYS A 117 -11.35 18.23 15.36
N THR A 118 -10.46 18.80 16.18
CA THR A 118 -10.66 20.11 16.81
C THR A 118 -10.36 21.27 15.87
N SER A 119 -9.39 21.11 14.95
CA SER A 119 -9.02 22.13 13.96
C SER A 119 -8.64 21.48 12.63
N PHE A 120 -9.46 21.76 11.61
CA PHE A 120 -9.25 21.27 10.25
C PHE A 120 -7.90 21.75 9.68
N VAL A 121 -7.51 23.00 9.94
CA VAL A 121 -6.25 23.59 9.46
C VAL A 121 -5.04 22.84 10.06
N ASN A 122 -5.07 22.56 11.36
CA ASN A 122 -4.01 21.79 12.01
C ASN A 122 -3.92 20.37 11.45
N MET A 123 -5.06 19.73 11.15
CA MET A 123 -5.09 18.43 10.49
C MET A 123 -4.48 18.48 9.09
N MET A 124 -4.81 19.48 8.27
CA MET A 124 -4.20 19.64 6.94
C MET A 124 -2.69 19.90 7.05
N PHE A 125 -2.25 20.72 8.01
CA PHE A 125 -0.83 20.99 8.24
C PHE A 125 -0.05 19.74 8.66
N LYS A 126 -0.69 18.71 9.23
CA LYS A 126 0.00 17.45 9.51
C LYS A 126 0.53 16.80 8.24
N TYR A 127 -0.13 16.96 7.08
CA TYR A 127 0.33 16.36 5.82
C TYR A 127 1.66 16.91 5.30
N SER A 128 2.05 18.14 5.68
CA SER A 128 3.34 18.72 5.27
C SER A 128 4.50 18.34 6.21
N LYS A 129 4.21 17.91 7.44
CA LYS A 129 5.24 17.58 8.45
C LYS A 129 5.94 16.26 8.13
N PRO A 130 7.23 16.08 8.49
CA PRO A 130 7.89 14.79 8.40
C PRO A 130 7.20 13.73 9.27
N LEU A 131 7.17 12.48 8.79
CA LEU A 131 6.53 11.35 9.50
C LEU A 131 7.40 10.86 10.67
N LEU A 132 8.72 10.85 10.48
CA LEU A 132 9.69 10.35 11.45
C LEU A 132 10.44 11.51 12.12
N PRO A 133 11.01 11.29 13.31
CA PRO A 133 11.98 12.20 13.89
C PRO A 133 13.18 12.47 12.96
N LYS A 134 13.76 13.68 13.05
CA LYS A 134 14.87 14.17 12.19
C LYS A 134 16.04 13.19 12.10
N MET A 135 16.35 12.47 13.19
CA MET A 135 17.46 11.52 13.25
C MET A 135 17.36 10.41 12.19
N HIS A 136 16.15 9.88 11.94
CA HIS A 136 15.94 8.79 10.98
C HIS A 136 16.14 9.21 9.52
N TYR A 137 16.08 10.50 9.21
CA TYR A 137 16.42 11.00 7.87
C TYR A 137 17.90 11.36 7.75
N ALA A 138 18.52 11.82 8.85
CA ALA A 138 19.95 12.12 8.87
C ALA A 138 20.81 10.84 8.83
N ARG A 139 20.34 9.75 9.46
CA ARG A 139 20.98 8.43 9.48
C ARG A 139 19.90 7.36 9.28
N PRO A 140 19.54 7.04 8.03
CA PRO A 140 18.52 6.02 7.76
C PRO A 140 19.01 4.65 8.19
N LEU A 141 18.10 3.86 8.74
CA LEU A 141 18.34 2.44 9.02
C LEU A 141 18.33 1.66 7.71
N THR A 142 19.20 0.67 7.58
CA THR A 142 19.14 -0.26 6.43
C THR A 142 17.89 -1.13 6.51
N MET A 143 17.42 -1.66 5.38
CA MET A 143 16.23 -2.53 5.36
C MET A 143 16.39 -3.71 6.33
N MET A 144 17.56 -4.37 6.30
CA MET A 144 17.90 -5.47 7.20
C MET A 144 17.83 -5.08 8.68
N GLN A 145 18.39 -3.92 9.05
CA GLN A 145 18.31 -3.41 10.42
C GLN A 145 16.88 -3.12 10.83
N GLN A 146 16.09 -2.56 9.91
CA GLN A 146 14.70 -2.20 10.17
C GLN A 146 13.84 -3.44 10.45
N ASP A 147 14.04 -4.51 9.68
CA ASP A 147 13.35 -5.78 9.88
C ASP A 147 13.77 -6.47 11.19
N MET A 148 15.06 -6.51 11.49
CA MET A 148 15.57 -7.06 12.75
C MET A 148 15.03 -6.30 13.97
N LEU A 149 15.07 -4.97 13.95
CA LEU A 149 14.56 -4.12 15.03
C LEU A 149 13.04 -4.25 15.19
N ARG A 150 12.30 -4.41 14.07
CA ARG A 150 10.85 -4.64 14.12
C ARG A 150 10.52 -5.94 14.83
N HIS A 151 11.23 -7.03 14.54
CA HIS A 151 11.06 -8.31 15.25
C HIS A 151 11.35 -8.20 16.73
N GLN A 152 12.46 -7.57 17.10
CA GLN A 152 12.80 -7.34 18.51
C GLN A 152 11.74 -6.50 19.23
N ALA A 153 11.26 -5.42 18.59
CA ALA A 153 10.21 -4.58 19.16
C ALA A 153 8.90 -5.35 19.39
N VAL A 154 8.49 -6.22 18.46
CA VAL A 154 7.31 -7.08 18.62
C VAL A 154 7.48 -8.05 19.78
N ASN A 155 8.65 -8.68 19.92
CA ASN A 155 8.95 -9.60 21.03
C ASN A 155 8.88 -8.88 22.40
N ILE A 156 9.42 -7.66 22.50
CA ILE A 156 9.36 -6.86 23.73
C ILE A 156 7.90 -6.49 24.07
N VAL A 157 7.12 -6.07 23.07
CA VAL A 157 5.70 -5.74 23.28
C VAL A 157 4.91 -6.98 23.68
N ALA A 158 5.17 -8.13 23.06
CA ALA A 158 4.55 -9.39 23.42
C ALA A 158 4.86 -9.80 24.88
N ALA A 159 6.12 -9.70 25.30
CA ALA A 159 6.52 -9.99 26.68
C ALA A 159 5.93 -9.01 27.70
N ARG A 160 5.69 -7.75 27.30
CA ARG A 160 5.02 -6.77 28.16
C ARG A 160 3.53 -7.08 28.29
N LEU A 161 2.84 -7.31 27.17
CA LEU A 161 1.40 -7.50 27.14
C LEU A 161 0.95 -8.88 27.68
N SER A 162 1.84 -9.87 27.73
CA SER A 162 1.56 -11.15 28.38
C SER A 162 1.44 -11.05 29.90
N ARG A 163 1.99 -9.99 30.51
CA ARG A 163 1.87 -9.68 31.94
C ARG A 163 0.73 -8.70 32.26
N ALA A 164 -0.01 -8.25 31.24
CA ALA A 164 -1.17 -7.38 31.46
C ALA A 164 -2.36 -8.18 31.98
N GLU A 165 -3.30 -7.52 32.66
CA GLU A 165 -4.57 -8.12 33.06
C GLU A 165 -5.70 -7.50 32.22
N PRO A 166 -6.37 -8.27 31.35
CA PRO A 166 -6.16 -9.69 31.03
C PRO A 166 -5.02 -9.92 29.99
N PRO A 167 -4.28 -11.05 30.05
CA PRO A 167 -3.00 -11.24 29.34
C PRO A 167 -3.13 -11.49 27.83
N LEU A 168 -2.38 -10.72 27.02
CA LEU A 168 -2.30 -10.92 25.57
C LEU A 168 -1.11 -11.81 25.20
N ARG A 169 -1.36 -12.88 24.45
CA ARG A 169 -0.31 -13.82 24.04
C ARG A 169 0.50 -13.31 22.85
N LYS A 170 1.69 -13.91 22.68
CA LYS A 170 2.65 -13.53 21.63
C LYS A 170 2.05 -13.65 20.23
N GLU A 171 1.31 -14.72 19.94
CA GLU A 171 0.67 -14.94 18.64
C GLU A 171 -0.35 -13.85 18.26
N VAL A 172 -1.01 -13.26 19.25
CA VAL A 172 -1.98 -12.17 19.07
C VAL A 172 -1.23 -10.88 18.71
N VAL A 173 -0.15 -10.60 19.42
CA VAL A 173 0.69 -9.40 19.20
C VAL A 173 1.39 -9.46 17.85
N GLU A 174 1.90 -10.63 17.46
CA GLU A 174 2.51 -10.88 16.14
C GLU A 174 1.50 -10.68 15.01
N TYR A 175 0.29 -11.26 15.15
CA TYR A 175 -0.77 -11.13 14.15
C TYR A 175 -1.29 -9.70 14.00
N MET A 176 -1.42 -8.96 15.10
CA MET A 176 -1.83 -7.54 15.10
C MET A 176 -0.72 -6.60 14.59
N SER A 177 0.54 -7.04 14.58
CA SER A 177 1.70 -6.24 14.17
C SER A 177 2.28 -6.60 12.80
N ASP A 178 1.72 -7.60 12.13
CA ASP A 178 2.28 -8.24 10.93
C ASP A 178 3.77 -8.55 11.07
N ALA A 179 4.16 -9.28 12.13
CA ALA A 179 5.56 -9.69 12.28
C ALA A 179 6.05 -10.46 11.04
N ASP A 180 5.17 -11.27 10.44
CA ASP A 180 5.45 -12.12 9.29
C ASP A 180 5.28 -11.42 7.92
N SER A 181 5.17 -10.08 7.89
CA SER A 181 5.02 -9.36 6.60
C SER A 181 6.26 -9.49 5.72
N HIS A 182 7.43 -9.63 6.34
CA HIS A 182 8.74 -9.72 5.67
C HIS A 182 9.01 -11.11 5.08
N LEU A 183 8.27 -12.14 5.50
CA LEU A 183 8.42 -13.48 4.95
C LEU A 183 7.97 -13.48 3.49
N TRP A 184 8.79 -14.13 2.66
CA TRP A 184 8.50 -14.27 1.24
C TRP A 184 7.28 -15.18 1.04
N SER A 185 6.41 -14.81 0.10
CA SER A 185 5.25 -15.61 -0.32
C SER A 185 4.97 -15.38 -1.80
N MET A 186 4.78 -16.47 -2.55
CA MET A 186 4.46 -16.43 -3.98
C MET A 186 3.19 -15.61 -4.26
N ARG A 187 2.15 -15.81 -3.46
CA ARG A 187 0.87 -15.09 -3.56
C ARG A 187 1.06 -13.58 -3.42
N ARG A 188 1.80 -13.14 -2.40
CA ARG A 188 2.08 -11.71 -2.16
C ARG A 188 2.89 -11.09 -3.29
N SER A 189 3.86 -11.83 -3.84
CA SER A 189 4.65 -11.41 -5.00
C SER A 189 3.76 -11.18 -6.23
N LYS A 190 2.89 -12.14 -6.58
CA LYS A 190 1.91 -12.00 -7.67
C LYS A 190 0.98 -10.81 -7.45
N ALA A 191 0.45 -10.66 -6.23
CA ALA A 191 -0.44 -9.55 -5.89
C ALA A 191 0.24 -8.19 -6.06
N ASN A 192 1.50 -8.06 -5.64
CA ASN A 192 2.29 -6.84 -5.82
C ASN A 192 2.61 -6.57 -7.31
N PHE A 193 2.90 -7.61 -8.09
CA PHE A 193 3.11 -7.47 -9.55
C PHE A 193 1.84 -6.99 -10.27
N PHE A 194 0.68 -7.57 -9.99
CA PHE A 194 -0.58 -7.10 -10.59
C PHE A 194 -0.94 -5.67 -10.14
N ARG A 195 -0.64 -5.31 -8.89
CA ARG A 195 -0.78 -3.93 -8.43
C ARG A 195 0.12 -2.97 -9.21
N LEU A 196 1.36 -3.35 -9.47
CA LEU A 196 2.27 -2.58 -10.32
C LEU A 196 1.71 -2.44 -11.75
N MET A 197 1.26 -3.54 -12.36
CA MET A 197 0.65 -3.50 -13.70
C MET A 197 -0.59 -2.60 -13.75
N SER A 198 -1.40 -2.57 -12.68
CA SER A 198 -2.57 -1.68 -12.59
C SER A 198 -2.22 -0.19 -12.50
N VAL A 199 -0.98 0.16 -12.12
CA VAL A 199 -0.50 1.55 -12.19
C VAL A 199 -0.21 1.94 -13.64
N PHE A 200 0.34 1.02 -14.43
CA PHE A 200 0.63 1.25 -15.84
C PHE A 200 -0.60 1.20 -16.76
N SER A 201 -1.72 0.62 -16.32
CA SER A 201 -2.93 0.53 -17.15
C SER A 201 -3.47 1.90 -17.59
N GLY A 202 -3.31 2.94 -16.76
CA GLY A 202 -3.67 4.31 -17.13
C GLY A 202 -2.78 4.85 -18.26
N LEU A 203 -1.47 4.60 -18.20
CA LEU A 203 -0.53 4.98 -19.25
C LEU A 203 -0.83 4.24 -20.56
N PHE A 204 -1.10 2.94 -20.50
CA PHE A 204 -1.49 2.15 -21.68
C PHE A 204 -2.81 2.65 -22.29
N ALA A 205 -3.79 3.04 -21.47
CA ALA A 205 -5.04 3.62 -21.96
C ALA A 205 -4.81 4.97 -22.67
N VAL A 206 -3.95 5.83 -22.12
CA VAL A 206 -3.57 7.11 -22.76
C VAL A 206 -2.80 6.86 -24.06
N ALA A 207 -1.86 5.93 -24.08
CA ALA A 207 -1.11 5.57 -25.29
C ALA A 207 -2.01 5.02 -26.39
N LYS A 208 -2.97 4.14 -26.03
CA LYS A 208 -3.98 3.63 -26.96
C LYS A 208 -4.88 4.75 -27.49
N TRP A 209 -5.39 5.62 -26.59
CA TRP A 209 -6.20 6.77 -26.98
C TRP A 209 -5.45 7.72 -27.91
N PHE A 210 -4.18 7.99 -27.63
CA PHE A 210 -3.33 8.79 -28.51
C PHE A 210 -3.15 8.12 -29.88
N GLY A 211 -2.95 6.79 -29.92
CA GLY A 211 -2.95 6.03 -31.16
C GLY A 211 -4.27 6.14 -31.94
N ASP A 212 -5.41 6.11 -31.24
CA ASP A 212 -6.74 6.30 -31.85
C ASP A 212 -6.92 7.71 -32.42
N VAL A 213 -6.31 8.73 -31.78
CA VAL A 213 -6.24 10.12 -32.29
C VAL A 213 -5.34 10.20 -33.53
N CYS A 214 -4.18 9.57 -33.53
CA CYS A 214 -3.31 9.53 -34.72
C CYS A 214 -3.96 8.78 -35.90
N ALA A 215 -4.80 7.78 -35.61
CA ALA A 215 -5.54 7.01 -36.61
C ALA A 215 -6.84 7.70 -37.08
N TRP A 216 -7.13 8.94 -36.64
CA TRP A 216 -8.31 9.72 -37.04
C TRP A 216 -9.66 9.01 -36.83
N LYS A 217 -9.77 8.11 -35.83
CA LYS A 217 -11.01 7.36 -35.59
C LYS A 217 -12.21 8.26 -35.28
N ASN A 218 -11.99 9.36 -34.57
CA ASN A 218 -13.01 10.35 -34.21
C ASN A 218 -12.57 11.74 -34.68
N PRO A 219 -12.96 12.19 -35.89
CA PRO A 219 -12.39 13.37 -36.54
C PRO A 219 -12.60 14.66 -35.74
N ILE A 220 -13.72 14.79 -35.02
CA ILE A 220 -13.98 15.96 -34.17
C ILE A 220 -12.95 16.04 -33.03
N THR A 221 -12.72 14.92 -32.34
CA THR A 221 -11.77 14.87 -31.21
C THR A 221 -10.34 15.08 -31.68
N THR A 222 -9.98 14.57 -32.86
CA THR A 222 -8.63 14.77 -33.40
C THR A 222 -8.41 16.22 -33.76
N VAL A 223 -9.36 16.88 -34.43
CA VAL A 223 -9.27 18.32 -34.74
C VAL A 223 -9.12 19.14 -33.45
N LEU A 224 -9.92 18.87 -32.42
CA LEU A 224 -9.79 19.56 -31.12
C LEU A 224 -8.41 19.35 -30.47
N VAL A 225 -7.88 18.13 -30.50
CA VAL A 225 -6.54 17.83 -29.97
C VAL A 225 -5.45 18.56 -30.77
N HIS A 226 -5.58 18.66 -32.09
CA HIS A 226 -4.64 19.42 -32.92
C HIS A 226 -4.71 20.92 -32.64
N VAL A 227 -5.92 21.49 -32.48
CA VAL A 227 -6.09 22.89 -32.08
C VAL A 227 -5.46 23.16 -30.71
N LEU A 228 -5.71 22.29 -29.72
CA LEU A 228 -5.09 22.38 -28.40
C LEU A 228 -3.56 22.24 -28.49
N PHE A 229 -3.06 21.32 -29.31
CA PHE A 229 -1.63 21.12 -29.53
C PHE A 229 -0.97 22.38 -30.12
N VAL A 230 -1.54 22.96 -31.18
CA VAL A 230 -1.06 24.21 -31.79
C VAL A 230 -1.09 25.35 -30.77
N MET A 231 -2.18 25.49 -30.01
CA MET A 231 -2.28 26.50 -28.95
C MET A 231 -1.17 26.37 -27.90
N LEU A 232 -0.90 25.14 -27.42
CA LEU A 232 0.14 24.88 -26.42
C LEU A 232 1.56 25.09 -26.96
N VAL A 233 1.79 24.82 -28.25
CA VAL A 233 3.07 25.08 -28.92
C VAL A 233 3.30 26.58 -29.10
N CYS A 234 2.26 27.33 -29.49
CA CYS A 234 2.34 28.79 -29.66
C CYS A 234 2.47 29.53 -28.32
N PHE A 235 1.91 28.99 -27.23
CA PHE A 235 1.90 29.60 -25.90
C PHE A 235 2.40 28.61 -24.83
N PRO A 236 3.72 28.39 -24.71
CA PRO A 236 4.29 27.40 -23.80
C PRO A 236 4.01 27.71 -22.31
N GLU A 237 3.76 28.98 -21.98
CA GLU A 237 3.34 29.40 -20.64
C GLU A 237 2.03 28.72 -20.18
N LEU A 238 1.19 28.28 -21.12
CA LEU A 238 -0.07 27.59 -20.84
C LEU A 238 0.10 26.09 -20.55
N ILE A 239 1.27 25.49 -20.77
CA ILE A 239 1.48 24.04 -20.54
C ILE A 239 1.25 23.66 -19.08
N LEU A 240 1.91 24.34 -18.13
CA LEU A 240 1.71 24.04 -16.70
C LEU A 240 0.28 24.34 -16.23
N PRO A 241 -0.30 25.53 -16.52
CA PRO A 241 -1.70 25.83 -16.20
C PRO A 241 -2.68 24.79 -16.75
N THR A 242 -2.54 24.36 -18.01
CA THR A 242 -3.43 23.37 -18.60
C THR A 242 -3.28 22.00 -17.95
N VAL A 243 -2.06 21.54 -17.67
CA VAL A 243 -1.83 20.29 -16.92
C VAL A 243 -2.48 20.35 -15.53
N PHE A 244 -2.28 21.43 -14.77
CA PHE A 244 -2.91 21.59 -13.46
C PHE A 244 -4.43 21.71 -13.54
N LEU A 245 -4.96 22.40 -14.56
CA LEU A 245 -6.39 22.49 -14.83
C LEU A 245 -6.98 21.11 -15.12
N TYR A 246 -6.34 20.30 -15.97
CA TYR A 246 -6.78 18.93 -16.24
C TYR A 246 -6.75 18.07 -14.98
N MET A 247 -5.67 18.12 -14.20
CA MET A 247 -5.58 17.40 -12.93
C MET A 247 -6.68 17.84 -11.94
N PHE A 248 -6.99 19.13 -11.89
CA PHE A 248 -8.07 19.69 -11.08
C PHE A 248 -9.45 19.22 -11.54
N LEU A 249 -9.74 19.30 -12.85
CA LEU A 249 -11.00 18.84 -13.44
C LEU A 249 -11.20 17.34 -13.25
N ILE A 250 -10.16 16.53 -13.49
CA ILE A 250 -10.17 15.08 -13.23
C ILE A 250 -10.42 14.83 -11.74
N GLY A 251 -9.77 15.59 -10.84
CA GLY A 251 -9.97 15.49 -9.40
C GLY A 251 -11.42 15.78 -8.98
N ILE A 252 -12.01 16.88 -9.48
CA ILE A 252 -13.41 17.25 -9.23
C ILE A 252 -14.37 16.20 -9.80
N TRP A 253 -14.11 15.73 -11.02
CA TRP A 253 -14.95 14.70 -11.64
C TRP A 253 -14.93 13.41 -10.82
N ASN A 254 -13.73 12.98 -10.39
CA ASN A 254 -13.55 11.79 -9.58
C ASN A 254 -14.13 11.92 -8.16
N TRP A 255 -14.33 13.14 -7.64
CA TRP A 255 -15.01 13.38 -6.36
C TRP A 255 -16.43 12.78 -6.33
N ARG A 256 -17.13 12.74 -7.47
CA ARG A 256 -18.47 12.15 -7.61
C ARG A 256 -18.47 10.63 -7.42
N TYR A 257 -17.41 9.98 -7.88
CA TYR A 257 -17.23 8.52 -7.84
C TYR A 257 -16.37 8.05 -6.65
N ARG A 258 -16.10 8.94 -5.68
CA ARG A 258 -15.25 8.62 -4.54
C ARG A 258 -15.87 7.51 -3.66
N PRO A 259 -15.06 6.59 -3.11
CA PRO A 259 -15.53 5.66 -2.10
C PRO A 259 -16.08 6.41 -0.88
N ARG A 260 -17.29 6.06 -0.43
CA ARG A 260 -17.94 6.67 0.76
C ARG A 260 -17.77 5.84 2.03
N TYR A 261 -17.29 4.62 1.88
CA TYR A 261 -17.13 3.66 2.97
C TYR A 261 -15.64 3.37 3.17
N PRO A 262 -15.19 3.19 4.42
CA PRO A 262 -13.82 2.81 4.69
C PRO A 262 -13.51 1.48 3.98
N PRO A 263 -12.32 1.35 3.37
CA PRO A 263 -11.95 0.14 2.66
C PRO A 263 -11.95 -1.05 3.62
N HIS A 264 -12.55 -2.15 3.20
CA HIS A 264 -12.43 -3.43 3.89
C HIS A 264 -11.29 -4.26 3.28
N MET A 265 -10.92 -5.32 3.99
CA MET A 265 -9.95 -6.29 3.52
C MET A 265 -10.45 -6.92 2.21
N ASN A 266 -9.65 -6.86 1.14
CA ASN A 266 -10.07 -7.27 -0.21
C ASN A 266 -9.26 -8.50 -0.67
N THR A 267 -9.97 -9.62 -0.82
CA THR A 267 -9.39 -10.90 -1.25
C THR A 267 -8.79 -10.82 -2.65
N ARG A 268 -9.45 -10.12 -3.58
CA ARG A 268 -9.00 -9.95 -4.96
C ARG A 268 -7.69 -9.16 -5.06
N ILE A 269 -7.56 -8.07 -4.29
CA ILE A 269 -6.32 -7.27 -4.26
C ILE A 269 -5.17 -8.10 -3.66
N SER A 270 -5.48 -8.97 -2.70
CA SER A 270 -4.54 -9.88 -2.05
C SER A 270 -4.21 -11.13 -2.87
N TYR A 271 -4.78 -11.23 -4.08
CA TYR A 271 -4.75 -12.41 -4.95
C TYR A 271 -5.16 -13.69 -4.21
N ALA A 272 -6.10 -13.59 -3.27
CA ALA A 272 -6.42 -14.66 -2.33
C ALA A 272 -7.53 -15.62 -2.84
N ASP A 273 -8.30 -15.21 -3.85
CA ASP A 273 -9.38 -16.01 -4.46
C ASP A 273 -8.87 -17.00 -5.51
N ALA A 274 -7.70 -16.75 -6.10
CA ALA A 274 -7.11 -17.54 -7.19
C ALA A 274 -5.80 -18.26 -6.76
N VAL A 275 -5.66 -18.53 -5.46
CA VAL A 275 -4.45 -19.13 -4.87
C VAL A 275 -4.49 -20.64 -5.06
N HIS A 276 -3.37 -21.21 -5.49
CA HIS A 276 -3.20 -22.65 -5.52
C HIS A 276 -2.92 -23.18 -4.09
N PRO A 277 -3.50 -24.31 -3.65
CA PRO A 277 -3.31 -24.82 -2.28
C PRO A 277 -1.85 -24.95 -1.84
N ASP A 278 -0.94 -25.31 -2.75
CA ASP A 278 0.50 -25.38 -2.45
C ASP A 278 1.16 -24.00 -2.20
N GLU A 279 0.69 -22.91 -2.83
CA GLU A 279 1.19 -21.55 -2.52
C GLU A 279 0.80 -21.13 -1.10
N LEU A 280 -0.31 -21.67 -0.61
CA LEU A 280 -0.82 -21.42 0.71
C LEU A 280 -0.06 -22.25 1.74
N ASP A 281 0.19 -23.52 1.43
CA ASP A 281 1.06 -24.38 2.20
C ASP A 281 2.45 -23.79 2.40
N GLU A 282 3.03 -23.20 1.35
CA GLU A 282 4.30 -22.47 1.38
C GLU A 282 4.30 -21.26 2.34
N GLU A 283 3.19 -20.51 2.43
CA GLU A 283 3.08 -19.36 3.33
C GLU A 283 2.96 -19.78 4.81
N PHE A 284 2.53 -21.01 5.09
CA PHE A 284 2.40 -21.56 6.44
C PHE A 284 3.55 -22.50 6.84
N ASP A 285 4.47 -22.82 5.93
CA ASP A 285 5.64 -23.65 6.23
C ASP A 285 6.66 -22.84 7.05
N THR A 286 7.38 -23.54 7.94
CA THR A 286 8.41 -22.90 8.77
C THR A 286 9.71 -22.77 8.01
N PHE A 287 10.61 -21.94 8.52
CA PHE A 287 12.01 -21.92 8.09
C PHE A 287 12.88 -22.56 9.19
N PRO A 288 13.63 -23.64 8.90
CA PRO A 288 13.70 -24.41 7.65
C PRO A 288 12.43 -25.21 7.33
N THR A 289 12.26 -25.55 6.04
CA THR A 289 11.06 -26.24 5.51
C THR A 289 10.83 -27.60 6.15
N THR A 290 9.57 -27.92 6.42
CA THR A 290 9.13 -29.23 6.91
C THR A 290 8.71 -30.18 5.79
N ARG A 291 8.68 -29.69 4.55
CA ARG A 291 8.20 -30.43 3.38
C ARG A 291 9.31 -31.27 2.74
N SER A 292 8.89 -32.31 2.01
CA SER A 292 9.82 -33.20 1.29
C SER A 292 10.57 -32.44 0.19
N SER A 293 11.76 -32.94 -0.15
CA SER A 293 12.62 -32.37 -1.19
C SER A 293 11.91 -32.22 -2.54
N ASP A 294 11.00 -33.12 -2.88
CA ASP A 294 10.29 -33.11 -4.17
C ASP A 294 9.32 -31.92 -4.26
N ILE A 295 8.63 -31.60 -3.16
CA ILE A 295 7.75 -30.44 -3.08
C ILE A 295 8.57 -29.16 -3.20
N VAL A 296 9.73 -29.10 -2.53
CA VAL A 296 10.66 -27.96 -2.63
C VAL A 296 11.15 -27.77 -4.06
N ARG A 297 11.49 -28.87 -4.77
CA ARG A 297 11.89 -28.83 -6.18
C ARG A 297 10.78 -28.29 -7.07
N MET A 298 9.55 -28.77 -6.90
CA MET A 298 8.39 -28.26 -7.64
C MET A 298 8.14 -26.76 -7.39
N ARG A 299 8.24 -26.31 -6.13
CA ARG A 299 8.12 -24.89 -5.77
C ARG A 299 9.21 -24.03 -6.42
N TYR A 300 10.44 -24.54 -6.45
CA TYR A 300 11.56 -23.88 -7.12
C TYR A 300 11.33 -23.77 -8.64
N ASP A 301 10.90 -24.84 -9.31
CA ASP A 301 10.61 -24.81 -10.75
C ASP A 301 9.45 -23.84 -11.08
N ARG A 302 8.41 -23.81 -10.24
CA ARG A 302 7.34 -22.80 -10.32
C ARG A 302 7.90 -21.39 -10.16
N LEU A 303 8.72 -21.15 -9.14
CA LEU A 303 9.36 -19.85 -8.92
C LEU A 303 10.16 -19.43 -10.13
N ARG A 304 10.92 -20.34 -10.75
CA ARG A 304 11.68 -20.11 -11.97
C ARG A 304 10.78 -19.72 -13.14
N SER A 305 9.61 -20.35 -13.29
CA SER A 305 8.65 -19.99 -14.34
C SER A 305 8.08 -18.58 -14.18
N VAL A 306 7.74 -18.17 -12.95
CA VAL A 306 7.21 -16.83 -12.65
C VAL A 306 8.32 -15.79 -12.79
N ALA A 307 9.51 -16.09 -12.27
CA ALA A 307 10.69 -15.27 -12.44
C ALA A 307 11.03 -15.09 -13.93
N GLY A 308 10.87 -16.13 -14.75
CA GLY A 308 11.03 -16.06 -16.20
C GLY A 308 10.09 -15.03 -16.86
N ARG A 309 8.81 -14.98 -16.49
CA ARG A 309 7.87 -13.97 -16.99
C ARG A 309 8.21 -12.55 -16.52
N ILE A 310 8.70 -12.41 -15.28
CA ILE A 310 9.18 -11.12 -14.78
C ILE A 310 10.44 -10.71 -15.54
N GLN A 311 11.36 -11.65 -15.79
CA GLN A 311 12.60 -11.44 -16.52
C GLN A 311 12.34 -11.00 -17.96
N THR A 312 11.34 -11.55 -18.65
CA THR A 312 11.00 -11.07 -20.01
C THR A 312 10.55 -9.61 -19.98
N VAL A 313 9.67 -9.23 -19.05
CA VAL A 313 9.20 -7.83 -18.93
C VAL A 313 10.33 -6.88 -18.52
N VAL A 314 11.16 -7.29 -17.55
CA VAL A 314 12.33 -6.50 -17.14
C VAL A 314 13.36 -6.40 -18.26
N GLY A 315 13.55 -7.48 -19.03
CA GLY A 315 14.41 -7.52 -20.21
C GLY A 315 13.94 -6.58 -21.31
N ASP A 316 12.64 -6.55 -21.60
CA ASP A 316 12.06 -5.60 -22.56
C ASP A 316 12.29 -4.15 -22.11
N VAL A 317 12.05 -3.84 -20.83
CA VAL A 317 12.30 -2.51 -20.26
C VAL A 317 13.79 -2.16 -20.33
N ALA A 318 14.68 -3.10 -20.01
CA ALA A 318 16.13 -2.92 -20.10
C ALA A 318 16.56 -2.63 -21.53
N THR A 319 16.07 -3.40 -22.52
CA THR A 319 16.35 -3.18 -23.94
C THR A 319 15.86 -1.80 -24.40
N GLN A 320 14.69 -1.33 -23.96
CA GLN A 320 14.25 0.04 -24.26
C GLN A 320 15.18 1.09 -23.64
N GLY A 321 15.62 0.87 -22.39
CA GLY A 321 16.59 1.73 -21.72
C GLY A 321 17.96 1.76 -22.41
N GLU A 322 18.47 0.61 -22.84
CA GLU A 322 19.72 0.49 -23.59
C GLU A 322 19.64 1.21 -24.94
N ARG A 323 18.49 1.11 -25.64
CA ARG A 323 18.25 1.86 -26.88
C ARG A 323 18.23 3.37 -26.63
N LEU A 324 17.63 3.82 -25.54
CA LEU A 324 17.65 5.24 -25.15
C LEU A 324 19.08 5.71 -24.85
N GLN A 325 19.87 4.90 -24.13
CA GLN A 325 21.29 5.19 -23.89
C GLN A 325 22.10 5.17 -25.20
N ALA A 326 21.72 4.29 -26.13
CA ALA A 326 22.36 4.18 -27.45
C ALA A 326 22.21 5.45 -28.30
N LEU A 327 21.21 6.28 -28.04
CA LEU A 327 21.04 7.57 -28.71
C LEU A 327 22.17 8.57 -28.43
N LEU A 328 22.93 8.40 -27.33
CA LEU A 328 23.99 9.33 -26.92
C LEU A 328 25.39 8.71 -26.95
N ASN A 329 25.50 7.39 -26.98
CA ASN A 329 26.80 6.68 -26.89
C ASN A 329 27.45 6.39 -28.26
N TRP A 330 26.86 6.89 -29.36
CA TRP A 330 27.37 6.72 -30.73
C TRP A 330 27.48 5.27 -31.22
N ARG A 331 26.76 4.32 -30.59
CA ARG A 331 26.77 2.91 -31.01
C ARG A 331 26.22 2.70 -32.42
N ASP A 332 25.22 3.49 -32.80
CA ASP A 332 24.82 3.69 -34.20
C ASP A 332 25.11 5.15 -34.59
N PRO A 333 26.18 5.40 -35.37
CA PRO A 333 26.58 6.75 -35.75
C PRO A 333 25.49 7.51 -36.52
N ARG A 334 24.67 6.82 -37.31
CA ARG A 334 23.63 7.47 -38.14
C ARG A 334 22.46 7.91 -37.27
N ALA A 335 21.96 7.01 -36.43
CA ALA A 335 20.86 7.30 -35.51
C ALA A 335 21.27 8.35 -34.46
N THR A 336 22.49 8.27 -33.95
CA THR A 336 23.04 9.25 -33.00
C THR A 336 23.19 10.62 -33.64
N THR A 337 23.67 10.70 -34.89
CA THR A 337 23.75 11.97 -35.62
C THR A 337 22.37 12.60 -35.81
N LEU A 338 21.37 11.83 -36.25
CA LEU A 338 19.99 12.30 -36.38
C LEU A 338 19.41 12.77 -35.04
N TYR A 339 19.69 12.04 -33.96
CA TYR A 339 19.21 12.40 -32.63
C TYR A 339 19.89 13.68 -32.11
N ILE A 340 21.21 13.82 -32.28
CA ILE A 340 21.95 15.02 -31.85
C ILE A 340 21.56 16.24 -32.67
N THR A 341 21.38 16.12 -33.99
CA THR A 341 20.89 17.22 -34.83
C THR A 341 19.47 17.61 -34.44
N PHE A 342 18.59 16.63 -34.19
CA PHE A 342 17.27 16.87 -33.61
C PHE A 342 17.37 17.61 -32.26
N CYS A 343 18.21 17.16 -31.33
CA CYS A 343 18.43 17.81 -30.04
C CYS A 343 18.94 19.24 -30.19
N LEU A 344 19.82 19.51 -31.17
CA LEU A 344 20.34 20.85 -31.45
C LEU A 344 19.26 21.78 -32.00
N VAL A 345 18.46 21.32 -32.97
CA VAL A 345 17.32 22.07 -33.50
C VAL A 345 16.28 22.29 -32.40
N ALA A 346 15.92 21.26 -31.65
CA ALA A 346 15.01 21.36 -30.52
C ALA A 346 15.54 22.33 -29.45
N SER A 347 16.84 22.36 -29.19
CA SER A 347 17.47 23.33 -28.27
C SER A 347 17.35 24.76 -28.78
N ILE A 348 17.55 25.01 -30.07
CA ILE A 348 17.39 26.35 -30.67
C ILE A 348 15.93 26.80 -30.59
N VAL A 349 14.99 25.92 -30.94
CA VAL A 349 13.55 26.20 -30.86
C VAL A 349 13.13 26.48 -29.41
N LEU A 350 13.54 25.61 -28.47
CA LEU A 350 13.24 25.78 -27.05
C LEU A 350 13.91 27.01 -26.43
N TYR A 351 15.04 27.46 -26.97
CA TYR A 351 15.70 28.71 -26.57
C TYR A 351 14.90 29.94 -26.99
N VAL A 352 14.30 29.90 -28.19
CA VAL A 352 13.46 30.97 -28.75
C VAL A 352 12.07 31.04 -28.08
N THR A 353 11.51 29.90 -27.66
CA THR A 353 10.29 29.88 -26.83
C THR A 353 10.59 30.18 -25.36
N PRO A 354 9.97 31.19 -24.73
CA PRO A 354 10.30 31.54 -23.35
C PRO A 354 9.67 30.55 -22.35
N PHE A 355 10.42 29.48 -22.01
CA PHE A 355 10.24 28.64 -20.81
C PHE A 355 11.32 28.96 -19.74
N GLN A 356 12.10 30.01 -20.00
CA GLN A 356 13.39 30.34 -19.40
C GLN A 356 13.30 30.54 -17.88
N VAL A 357 12.24 31.16 -17.39
CA VAL A 357 12.07 31.46 -15.96
C VAL A 357 11.87 30.19 -15.12
N LEU A 358 11.11 29.21 -15.63
CA LEU A 358 10.78 27.98 -14.91
C LEU A 358 11.99 27.03 -14.84
N VAL A 359 12.75 26.92 -15.93
CA VAL A 359 13.98 26.11 -15.96
C VAL A 359 15.07 26.75 -15.11
N LEU A 360 15.23 28.07 -15.17
CA LEU A 360 16.22 28.77 -14.37
C LEU A 360 15.93 28.62 -12.88
N LEU A 361 14.68 28.85 -12.45
CA LEU A 361 14.27 28.69 -11.05
C LEU A 361 14.39 27.22 -10.59
N GLY A 362 13.93 26.27 -11.40
CA GLY A 362 14.03 24.83 -11.10
C GLY A 362 15.48 24.33 -11.04
N GLY A 363 16.30 24.74 -11.99
CA GLY A 363 17.71 24.39 -12.10
C GLY A 363 18.55 24.93 -10.94
N VAL A 364 18.40 26.21 -10.61
CA VAL A 364 19.08 26.83 -9.45
C VAL A 364 18.65 26.15 -8.15
N TYR A 365 17.36 25.81 -8.00
CA TYR A 365 16.87 25.09 -6.82
C TYR A 365 17.45 23.67 -6.70
N LEU A 366 17.54 22.92 -7.80
CA LEU A 366 18.04 21.54 -7.81
C LEU A 366 19.56 21.48 -7.55
N MET A 367 20.31 22.40 -8.17
CA MET A 367 21.77 22.49 -8.07
C MET A 367 22.24 23.20 -6.79
N ARG A 368 21.33 23.61 -5.90
CA ARG A 368 21.70 24.26 -4.64
C ARG A 368 22.72 23.44 -3.84
N HIS A 369 23.70 24.15 -3.28
CA HIS A 369 24.79 23.55 -2.51
C HIS A 369 24.26 22.65 -1.37
N PRO A 370 24.91 21.51 -1.06
CA PRO A 370 24.43 20.55 -0.06
C PRO A 370 24.17 21.14 1.34
N ARG A 371 24.85 22.23 1.72
CA ARG A 371 24.59 22.97 2.98
C ARG A 371 23.17 23.57 3.04
N PHE A 372 22.59 23.93 1.89
CA PHE A 372 21.22 24.45 1.76
C PHE A 372 20.20 23.34 1.45
N ARG A 373 20.64 22.08 1.30
CA ARG A 373 19.73 20.93 1.17
C ARG A 373 19.26 20.54 2.56
N GLY A 374 17.99 20.79 2.85
CA GLY A 374 17.36 20.29 4.06
C GLY A 374 17.47 18.76 4.12
N LYS A 375 17.92 18.22 5.27
CA LYS A 375 18.00 16.77 5.52
C LYS A 375 16.63 16.12 5.76
N MET A 376 15.54 16.88 5.58
CA MET A 376 14.17 16.43 5.80
C MET A 376 13.43 16.38 4.46
N PRO A 377 12.51 15.42 4.28
CA PRO A 377 11.65 15.38 3.10
C PRO A 377 10.84 16.67 2.96
N SER A 378 10.69 17.15 1.73
CA SER A 378 9.88 18.32 1.42
C SER A 378 8.40 18.06 1.69
N ALA A 379 7.62 19.14 1.88
CA ALA A 379 6.18 19.03 2.13
C ALA A 379 5.43 18.18 1.08
N PRO A 380 5.69 18.28 -0.23
CA PRO A 380 5.06 17.41 -1.23
C PRO A 380 5.39 15.93 -1.05
N VAL A 381 6.64 15.61 -0.69
CA VAL A 381 7.07 14.22 -0.42
C VAL A 381 6.38 13.68 0.83
N ASN A 382 6.22 14.50 1.87
CA ASN A 382 5.48 14.13 3.09
C ASN A 382 4.00 13.93 2.82
N PHE A 383 3.39 14.81 2.02
CA PHE A 383 2.01 14.68 1.59
C PHE A 383 1.80 13.36 0.86
N PHE A 384 2.63 13.07 -0.14
CA PHE A 384 2.55 11.85 -0.94
C PHE A 384 2.68 10.58 -0.08
N ARG A 385 3.65 10.54 0.83
CA ARG A 385 3.87 9.39 1.73
C ARG A 385 2.71 9.11 2.69
N ARG A 386 1.83 10.08 2.94
CA ARG A 386 0.64 9.93 3.78
C ARG A 386 -0.60 9.49 3.02
N LEU A 387 -0.57 9.53 1.70
CA LEU A 387 -1.70 9.09 0.89
C LEU A 387 -1.98 7.61 1.14
N PRO A 388 -3.27 7.21 1.15
CA PRO A 388 -3.66 5.82 1.38
C PRO A 388 -3.08 4.91 0.29
N ALA A 389 -2.49 3.80 0.69
CA ALA A 389 -2.00 2.77 -0.21
C ALA A 389 -2.91 1.53 -0.14
N ARG A 390 -3.09 0.85 -1.27
CA ARG A 390 -3.89 -0.40 -1.33
C ARG A 390 -3.31 -1.54 -0.47
N THR A 391 -2.08 -1.41 0.04
CA THR A 391 -1.50 -2.34 1.01
C THR A 391 -2.36 -2.52 2.26
N ASP A 392 -3.07 -1.48 2.70
CA ASP A 392 -3.87 -1.58 3.93
C ASP A 392 -5.11 -2.47 3.78
N SER A 393 -5.51 -2.71 2.52
CA SER A 393 -6.61 -3.62 2.15
C SER A 393 -6.14 -5.03 1.81
N MET A 394 -4.84 -5.34 1.98
CA MET A 394 -4.27 -6.66 1.71
C MET A 394 -4.23 -7.55 2.96
N LEU A 395 -4.51 -8.85 2.74
CA LEU A 395 -4.47 -9.96 3.71
C LEU A 395 -3.05 -10.39 4.08
#